data_AF-A0A7J8GQC8-F1
#
_entry.id   AF-A0A7J8GQC8-F1
#
_cell.length_a   1.000
_cell.length_b   1.000
_cell.length_c   1.000
_cell.angle_alpha   90.00
_cell.angle_beta   90.00
_cell.angle_gamma   90.00
#
_symmetry.space_group_name_H-M   'P 1'
#
loop_
_entity.id
_entity.type
_entity.pdbx_description
1 polymer ?
#
loop_
_entity_poly.entity_id
_entity_poly.type
_entity_poly.pdbx_seq_one_letter_code
_entity_poly.pdbx_strand_id
1 'polypeptide(L)'
;MLRWTVHLEGGPRRVNHAAVAVGHRVFSFGGYCSGEDYETLRQIDVHIFNAVSLRWTKLPPVRPTIRGQPPVVPYMRYGHSTVLIDDTVFLWGGRNDTEGACNVLYAFDVNTHKWSTPRVLGTIPGARDGHSACVLGKTMYIFGGYEQLADCFSNDIHKLDTSTMTWTLICTKGNPARWRDFHSATMLGSHMYVFGGRADRFGPLLCPRPARLC
;
A
#
# COMPACT_ATOMS: atom_id res chain seq x y z
N MET A 1 -11.07 -13.20 28.23
CA MET A 1 -10.04 -14.06 27.60
C MET A 1 -10.22 -13.98 26.10
N LEU A 2 -9.19 -13.57 25.35
CA LEU A 2 -9.22 -13.56 23.88
C LEU A 2 -8.96 -14.98 23.38
N ARG A 3 -9.71 -15.44 22.38
CA ARG A 3 -9.54 -16.77 21.77
C ARG A 3 -9.70 -16.67 20.26
N TRP A 4 -8.98 -17.51 19.53
CA TRP A 4 -9.30 -17.78 18.13
C TRP A 4 -10.68 -18.45 18.05
N THR A 5 -11.54 -17.97 17.14
CA THR A 5 -12.96 -18.36 17.11
C THR A 5 -13.31 -19.23 15.91
N VAL A 6 -12.80 -18.93 14.73
CA VAL A 6 -13.16 -19.59 13.48
C VAL A 6 -11.93 -19.74 12.58
N HIS A 7 -11.79 -20.91 11.96
CA HIS A 7 -10.87 -21.16 10.84
C HIS A 7 -11.68 -21.16 9.54
N LEU A 8 -11.22 -20.42 8.53
CA LEU A 8 -11.95 -20.22 7.29
C LEU A 8 -11.12 -20.68 6.09
N GLU A 9 -11.74 -21.46 5.22
CA GLU A 9 -11.16 -21.95 3.97
C GLU A 9 -11.62 -21.13 2.75
N GLY A 10 -10.91 -21.27 1.63
CA GLY A 10 -11.31 -20.68 0.33
C GLY A 10 -11.02 -19.18 0.16
N GLY A 11 -10.33 -18.56 1.12
CA GLY A 11 -9.82 -17.20 0.99
C GLY A 11 -8.60 -17.11 0.05
N PRO A 12 -8.21 -15.88 -0.34
CA PRO A 12 -7.01 -15.66 -1.15
C PRO A 12 -5.74 -16.15 -0.43
N ARG A 13 -5.05 -17.15 -0.99
CA ARG A 13 -3.76 -17.66 -0.48
C ARG A 13 -2.60 -16.79 -0.97
N ARG A 14 -2.11 -15.86 -0.15
CA ARG A 14 -1.07 -14.90 -0.54
C ARG A 14 -0.38 -14.23 0.64
N VAL A 15 0.77 -13.61 0.38
CA VAL A 15 1.52 -12.77 1.32
C VAL A 15 1.66 -11.35 0.78
N ASN A 16 2.01 -10.40 1.64
CA ASN A 16 2.30 -9.00 1.26
C ASN A 16 1.16 -8.33 0.45
N HIS A 17 -0.09 -8.75 0.72
CA HIS A 17 -1.30 -8.05 0.30
C HIS A 17 -1.58 -6.90 1.27
N ALA A 18 -2.44 -5.97 0.87
CA ALA A 18 -2.94 -4.92 1.75
C ALA A 18 -4.46 -5.06 1.93
N ALA A 19 -4.98 -4.70 3.10
CA ALA A 19 -6.39 -4.82 3.40
C ALA A 19 -6.91 -3.66 4.24
N VAL A 20 -8.18 -3.32 4.04
CA VAL A 20 -8.91 -2.34 4.85
C VAL A 20 -10.27 -2.89 5.28
N ALA A 21 -10.74 -2.46 6.45
CA ALA A 21 -12.08 -2.79 6.95
C ALA A 21 -13.05 -1.65 6.68
N VAL A 22 -14.24 -1.96 6.17
CA VAL A 22 -15.34 -1.02 5.87
C VAL A 22 -16.63 -1.63 6.38
N GLY A 23 -17.17 -1.12 7.48
CA GLY A 23 -18.33 -1.72 8.15
C GLY A 23 -18.08 -3.19 8.51
N HIS A 24 -18.93 -4.09 8.01
CA HIS A 24 -18.79 -5.54 8.22
C HIS A 24 -17.97 -6.26 7.12
N ARG A 25 -17.26 -5.51 6.28
CA ARG A 25 -16.50 -6.04 5.15
C ARG A 25 -15.01 -5.80 5.33
N VAL A 26 -14.19 -6.73 4.87
CA VAL A 26 -12.74 -6.55 4.70
C VAL A 26 -12.42 -6.65 3.22
N PHE A 27 -11.82 -5.61 2.66
CA PHE A 27 -11.33 -5.59 1.28
C PHE A 27 -9.84 -5.92 1.29
N SER A 28 -9.43 -6.91 0.50
CA SER A 28 -8.03 -7.33 0.32
C SER A 28 -7.60 -7.09 -1.12
N PHE A 29 -6.44 -6.49 -1.31
CA PHE A 29 -5.90 -6.05 -2.58
C PHE A 29 -4.57 -6.73 -2.87
N GLY A 30 -4.44 -7.33 -4.06
CA GLY A 30 -3.18 -7.87 -4.58
C GLY A 30 -2.46 -8.79 -3.59
N GLY A 31 -1.14 -8.77 -3.59
CA GLY A 31 -0.27 -9.69 -2.85
C GLY A 31 0.41 -10.70 -3.78
N TYR A 32 1.30 -11.51 -3.21
CA TYR A 32 2.08 -12.51 -3.94
C TYR A 32 1.67 -13.92 -3.54
N CYS A 33 1.63 -14.85 -4.50
CA CYS A 33 1.55 -16.27 -4.24
C CYS A 33 2.51 -17.03 -5.16
N SER A 34 3.10 -18.12 -4.64
CA SER A 34 4.07 -18.94 -5.38
C SER A 34 3.43 -20.07 -6.20
N GLY A 35 2.11 -20.02 -6.42
CA GLY A 35 1.38 -21.02 -7.20
C GLY A 35 1.35 -20.69 -8.69
N GLU A 36 1.01 -21.68 -9.51
CA GLU A 36 0.94 -21.57 -10.99
C GLU A 36 0.00 -20.45 -11.49
N ASP A 37 -0.92 -19.98 -10.65
CA ASP A 37 -1.90 -18.93 -10.99
C ASP A 37 -1.38 -17.48 -10.82
N TYR A 38 -0.15 -17.27 -10.34
CA TYR A 38 0.42 -15.93 -10.17
C TYR A 38 0.99 -15.40 -11.49
N GLU A 39 0.19 -14.59 -12.18
CA GLU A 39 0.60 -13.90 -13.40
C GLU A 39 0.82 -12.41 -13.11
N THR A 40 2.06 -11.95 -13.31
CA THR A 40 2.48 -10.57 -13.07
C THR A 40 1.79 -9.54 -13.96
N LEU A 41 1.43 -9.94 -15.19
CA LEU A 41 0.73 -9.09 -16.17
C LEU A 41 -0.78 -8.93 -15.90
N ARG A 42 -1.33 -9.63 -14.91
CA ARG A 42 -2.75 -9.49 -14.55
C ARG A 42 -3.02 -8.17 -13.84
N GLN A 43 -4.29 -7.78 -13.83
CA GLN A 43 -4.79 -6.72 -12.95
C GLN A 43 -4.69 -7.17 -11.49
N ILE A 44 -4.50 -6.23 -10.59
CA ILE A 44 -4.67 -6.47 -9.16
C ILE A 44 -6.09 -6.97 -8.92
N ASP A 45 -6.22 -8.02 -8.12
CA ASP A 45 -7.52 -8.51 -7.71
C ASP A 45 -7.97 -7.88 -6.40
N VAL A 46 -9.29 -7.85 -6.23
CA VAL A 46 -9.94 -7.37 -5.00
C VAL A 46 -10.80 -8.50 -4.47
N HIS A 47 -10.52 -8.94 -3.26
CA HIS A 47 -11.33 -9.90 -2.53
C HIS A 47 -12.07 -9.18 -1.41
N ILE A 48 -13.34 -9.50 -1.24
CA ILE A 48 -14.19 -8.97 -0.18
C ILE A 48 -14.56 -10.11 0.75
N PHE A 49 -14.21 -9.98 2.01
CA PHE A 49 -14.70 -10.84 3.08
C PHE A 49 -15.89 -10.19 3.77
N ASN A 50 -17.00 -10.91 3.89
CA ASN A 50 -18.13 -10.49 4.71
C ASN A 50 -18.03 -11.13 6.10
N ALA A 51 -17.83 -10.32 7.13
CA ALA A 51 -17.64 -10.78 8.51
C ALA A 51 -18.93 -11.29 9.17
N VAL A 52 -20.11 -11.03 8.59
CA VAL A 52 -21.40 -11.57 9.07
C VAL A 52 -21.64 -12.98 8.51
N SER A 53 -21.49 -13.15 7.20
CA SER A 53 -21.71 -14.45 6.55
C SER A 53 -20.48 -15.36 6.54
N LEU A 54 -19.31 -14.81 6.91
CA LEU A 54 -18.01 -15.46 6.88
C LEU A 54 -17.62 -15.98 5.49
N ARG A 55 -18.00 -15.24 4.44
CA ARG A 55 -17.76 -15.62 3.03
C ARG A 55 -16.85 -14.65 2.32
N TRP A 56 -15.95 -15.22 1.51
CA TRP A 56 -15.12 -14.49 0.56
C TRP A 56 -15.85 -14.35 -0.78
N THR A 57 -15.60 -13.23 -1.46
CA THR A 57 -16.05 -12.99 -2.84
C THR A 57 -14.95 -12.26 -3.59
N LYS A 58 -14.56 -12.75 -4.76
CA LYS A 58 -13.63 -12.07 -5.66
C LYS A 58 -14.42 -11.15 -6.58
N LEU A 59 -14.01 -9.89 -6.68
CA LEU A 59 -14.60 -8.97 -7.66
C LEU A 59 -14.20 -9.36 -9.09
N PRO A 60 -15.08 -9.15 -10.07
CA PRO A 60 -14.78 -9.44 -11.47
C PRO A 60 -13.66 -8.52 -12.00
N PRO A 61 -12.91 -8.94 -13.04
CA PRO A 61 -11.91 -8.10 -13.68
C PRO A 61 -12.50 -6.78 -14.20
N VAL A 62 -11.72 -5.72 -14.11
CA VAL A 62 -12.11 -4.39 -14.59
C VAL A 62 -12.02 -4.37 -16.11
N ARG A 63 -13.12 -4.00 -16.76
CA ARG A 63 -13.18 -3.83 -18.21
C ARG A 63 -12.92 -2.37 -18.59
N PRO A 64 -12.26 -2.10 -19.73
CA PRO A 64 -12.13 -0.75 -20.25
C PRO A 64 -13.50 -0.11 -20.47
N THR A 65 -13.64 1.15 -20.08
CA THR A 65 -14.84 1.96 -20.38
C THR A 65 -14.84 2.43 -21.84
N ILE A 66 -13.66 2.65 -22.42
CA ILE A 66 -13.46 3.10 -23.80
C ILE A 66 -12.72 2.01 -24.57
N ARG A 67 -13.23 1.66 -25.76
CA ARG A 67 -12.62 0.64 -26.63
C ARG A 67 -11.23 1.11 -27.07
N GLY A 68 -10.23 0.25 -26.89
CA GLY A 68 -8.84 0.55 -27.27
C GLY A 68 -8.00 1.25 -26.19
N GLN A 69 -8.59 1.62 -25.04
CA GLN A 69 -7.83 2.09 -23.89
C GLN A 69 -7.62 0.98 -22.85
N PRO A 70 -6.48 0.96 -22.15
CA PRO A 70 -6.29 0.04 -21.03
C PRO A 70 -7.24 0.42 -19.87
N PRO A 71 -7.71 -0.57 -19.08
CA PRO A 71 -8.54 -0.29 -17.92
C PRO A 71 -7.73 0.46 -16.86
N VAL A 72 -8.37 1.42 -16.19
CA VAL A 72 -7.76 2.12 -15.04
C VAL A 72 -7.82 1.17 -13.84
N VAL A 73 -6.77 0.39 -13.64
CA VAL A 73 -6.64 -0.58 -12.55
C VAL A 73 -5.16 -0.86 -12.32
N PRO A 74 -4.68 -1.03 -11.08
CA PRO A 74 -3.29 -1.40 -10.85
C PRO A 74 -2.97 -2.77 -11.46
N TYR A 75 -1.75 -2.98 -11.96
CA TYR A 75 -1.22 -4.33 -12.19
C TYR A 75 -1.07 -5.12 -10.87
N MET A 76 -1.05 -6.45 -10.96
CA MET A 76 -0.90 -7.39 -9.87
C MET A 76 0.44 -7.20 -9.17
N ARG A 77 0.41 -6.87 -7.88
CA ARG A 77 1.61 -6.48 -7.13
C ARG A 77 1.51 -6.86 -5.66
N TYR A 78 2.66 -6.88 -5.00
CA TYR A 78 2.79 -7.10 -3.57
C TYR A 78 3.60 -5.98 -2.90
N GLY A 79 3.56 -5.90 -1.57
CA GLY A 79 4.32 -4.91 -0.80
C GLY A 79 3.85 -3.46 -0.98
N HIS A 80 2.63 -3.28 -1.52
CA HIS A 80 1.93 -1.99 -1.53
C HIS A 80 1.26 -1.75 -0.18
N SER A 81 0.82 -0.52 0.06
CA SER A 81 -0.04 -0.19 1.19
C SER A 81 -1.40 0.28 0.70
N THR A 82 -2.43 0.06 1.52
CA THR A 82 -3.75 0.66 1.34
C THR A 82 -4.19 1.36 2.60
N VAL A 83 -4.90 2.47 2.44
CA VAL A 83 -5.56 3.17 3.54
C VAL A 83 -6.98 3.55 3.15
N LEU A 84 -7.90 3.47 4.11
CA LEU A 84 -9.28 3.93 3.93
C LEU A 84 -9.38 5.37 4.46
N ILE A 85 -9.84 6.29 3.62
CA ILE A 85 -10.20 7.66 4.01
C ILE A 85 -11.58 7.94 3.41
N ASP A 86 -12.54 8.26 4.28
CA ASP A 86 -13.96 8.31 3.95
C ASP A 86 -14.41 6.97 3.30
N ASP A 87 -14.98 7.00 2.09
CA ASP A 87 -15.40 5.81 1.32
C ASP A 87 -14.40 5.40 0.23
N THR A 88 -13.17 5.94 0.29
CA THR A 88 -12.15 5.70 -0.74
C THR A 88 -10.94 5.00 -0.16
N VAL A 89 -10.55 3.89 -0.80
CA VAL A 89 -9.28 3.22 -0.52
C VAL A 89 -8.20 3.79 -1.41
N PHE A 90 -7.18 4.37 -0.81
CA PHE A 90 -5.98 4.82 -1.51
C PHE A 90 -4.95 3.70 -1.49
N LEU A 91 -4.45 3.31 -2.65
CA LEU A 91 -3.40 2.32 -2.85
C LEU A 91 -2.13 3.01 -3.34
N TRP A 92 -1.01 2.75 -2.66
CA TRP A 92 0.28 3.29 -3.03
C TRP A 92 1.38 2.23 -3.07
N GLY A 93 2.25 2.35 -4.08
CA GLY A 93 3.47 1.56 -4.20
C GLY A 93 3.26 0.09 -4.54
N GLY A 94 4.15 -0.74 -4.02
CA GLY A 94 4.25 -2.15 -4.33
C GLY A 94 4.95 -2.43 -5.65
N ARG A 95 5.33 -3.69 -5.84
CA ARG A 95 6.03 -4.14 -7.03
C ARG A 95 5.57 -5.49 -7.55
N ASN A 96 5.99 -5.82 -8.76
CA ASN A 96 6.14 -7.18 -9.24
C ASN A 96 7.39 -7.27 -10.12
N ASP A 97 7.69 -8.47 -10.62
CA ASP A 97 8.94 -8.72 -11.35
C ASP A 97 8.93 -8.23 -12.81
N THR A 98 7.75 -7.89 -13.35
CA THR A 98 7.58 -7.50 -14.76
C THR A 98 7.47 -5.99 -14.94
N GLU A 99 6.68 -5.33 -14.11
CA GLU A 99 6.38 -3.90 -14.15
C GLU A 99 7.24 -3.10 -13.16
N GLY A 100 7.95 -3.79 -12.26
CA GLY A 100 8.74 -3.15 -11.20
C GLY A 100 7.87 -2.53 -10.10
N ALA A 101 8.46 -1.60 -9.36
CA ALA A 101 7.83 -0.83 -8.29
C ALA A 101 7.03 0.35 -8.85
N CYS A 102 6.04 0.80 -8.10
CA CYS A 102 5.11 1.84 -8.55
C CYS A 102 5.13 3.08 -7.67
N ASN A 103 4.82 4.23 -8.27
CA ASN A 103 4.55 5.51 -7.60
C ASN A 103 3.29 6.18 -8.16
N VAL A 104 2.36 5.39 -8.70
CA VAL A 104 1.05 5.89 -9.13
C VAL A 104 0.08 5.71 -7.97
N LEU A 105 -0.63 6.79 -7.62
CA LEU A 105 -1.72 6.73 -6.65
C LEU A 105 -2.97 6.18 -7.34
N TYR A 106 -3.52 5.10 -6.81
CA TYR A 106 -4.81 4.59 -7.20
C TYR A 106 -5.83 4.82 -6.10
N ALA A 107 -7.06 5.17 -6.49
CA ALA A 107 -8.19 5.31 -5.59
C ALA A 107 -9.28 4.31 -5.99
N PHE A 108 -9.79 3.56 -5.02
CA PHE A 108 -10.87 2.60 -5.18
C PHE A 108 -12.07 3.01 -4.33
N ASP A 109 -13.18 3.28 -4.99
CA ASP A 109 -14.45 3.62 -4.34
C ASP A 109 -15.13 2.33 -3.84
N VAL A 110 -15.36 2.22 -2.53
CA VAL A 110 -15.85 0.98 -1.90
C VAL A 110 -17.34 0.73 -2.13
N ASN A 111 -18.08 1.73 -2.61
CA ASN A 111 -19.51 1.65 -2.85
C ASN A 111 -19.82 1.25 -4.29
N THR A 112 -19.03 1.76 -5.24
CA THR A 112 -19.18 1.52 -6.68
C THR A 112 -18.21 0.48 -7.24
N HIS A 113 -17.20 0.11 -6.45
CA HIS A 113 -16.10 -0.78 -6.84
C HIS A 113 -15.33 -0.30 -8.08
N LYS A 114 -15.22 1.02 -8.25
CA LYS A 114 -14.53 1.64 -9.37
C LYS A 114 -13.15 2.14 -8.95
N TRP A 115 -12.19 1.89 -9.83
CA TRP A 115 -10.85 2.43 -9.73
C TRP A 115 -10.75 3.77 -10.46
N SER A 116 -9.88 4.63 -9.95
CA SER A 116 -9.45 5.88 -10.59
C SER A 116 -8.00 6.17 -10.25
N THR A 117 -7.37 7.08 -11.01
CA THR A 117 -6.03 7.60 -10.76
C THR A 117 -6.12 9.11 -10.57
N PRO A 118 -6.30 9.59 -9.32
CA PRO A 118 -6.34 11.01 -9.04
C PRO A 118 -5.04 11.68 -9.49
N ARG A 119 -5.14 12.89 -10.06
CA ARG A 119 -3.96 13.70 -10.34
C ARG A 119 -3.36 14.15 -9.01
N VAL A 120 -2.11 13.77 -8.77
CA VAL A 120 -1.36 14.18 -7.58
C VAL A 120 -0.35 15.27 -7.90
N LEU A 121 -0.05 16.11 -6.91
CA LEU A 121 0.88 17.24 -7.00
C LEU A 121 1.95 17.16 -5.90
N GLY A 122 2.92 18.07 -5.94
CA GLY A 122 3.92 18.26 -4.88
C GLY A 122 5.10 17.29 -4.96
N THR A 123 5.67 16.94 -3.80
CA THR A 123 6.85 16.08 -3.70
C THR A 123 6.43 14.61 -3.72
N ILE A 124 6.17 14.09 -4.92
CA ILE A 124 5.71 12.71 -5.12
C ILE A 124 6.82 11.74 -4.70
N PRO A 125 6.55 10.79 -3.78
CA PRO A 125 7.53 9.79 -3.38
C PRO A 125 7.96 8.92 -4.58
N GLY A 126 9.24 8.55 -4.66
CA GLY A 126 9.71 7.60 -5.67
C GLY A 126 9.10 6.21 -5.52
N ALA A 127 9.16 5.43 -6.60
CA ALA A 127 8.56 4.09 -6.69
C ALA A 127 9.17 3.13 -5.67
N ARG A 128 8.30 2.49 -4.88
CA ARG A 128 8.71 1.73 -3.69
C ARG A 128 7.76 0.62 -3.32
N ASP A 129 8.25 -0.30 -2.49
CA ASP A 129 7.46 -1.34 -1.85
C ASP A 129 8.00 -1.65 -0.44
N GLY A 130 7.24 -2.42 0.34
CA GLY A 130 7.58 -2.75 1.72
C GLY A 130 7.56 -1.54 2.66
N HIS A 131 7.00 -0.41 2.23
CA HIS A 131 6.73 0.75 3.07
C HIS A 131 5.46 0.50 3.90
N SER A 132 5.29 1.25 4.98
CA SER A 132 4.03 1.28 5.72
C SER A 132 3.24 2.55 5.41
N ALA A 133 1.94 2.50 5.63
CA ALA A 133 1.07 3.67 5.59
C ALA A 133 0.19 3.78 6.84
N CYS A 134 -0.12 5.00 7.22
CA CYS A 134 -1.00 5.35 8.34
C CYS A 134 -1.89 6.53 7.94
N VAL A 135 -3.01 6.71 8.65
CA VAL A 135 -3.96 7.81 8.43
C VAL A 135 -4.08 8.67 9.68
N LEU A 136 -4.11 9.99 9.48
CA LEU A 136 -4.57 10.95 10.47
C LEU A 136 -5.48 11.96 9.79
N GLY A 137 -6.78 11.93 10.11
CA GLY A 137 -7.79 12.74 9.42
C GLY A 137 -7.88 12.39 7.93
N LYS A 138 -7.77 13.40 7.07
CA LYS A 138 -7.75 13.27 5.59
C LYS A 138 -6.33 13.20 5.01
N THR A 139 -5.38 12.71 5.79
CA THR A 139 -3.98 12.66 5.39
C THR A 139 -3.44 11.26 5.55
N MET A 140 -2.90 10.73 4.46
CA MET A 140 -2.12 9.48 4.44
C MET A 140 -0.66 9.82 4.69
N TYR A 141 0.00 9.06 5.55
CA TYR A 141 1.43 9.15 5.82
C TYR A 141 2.08 7.84 5.40
N ILE A 142 3.18 7.91 4.67
CA ILE A 142 4.01 6.74 4.34
C ILE A 142 5.39 6.88 4.96
N PHE A 143 5.96 5.77 5.39
CA PHE A 143 7.33 5.71 5.92
C PHE A 143 8.11 4.56 5.30
N GLY A 144 9.36 4.86 4.93
CA GLY A 144 10.35 3.89 4.49
C GLY A 144 10.00 3.13 3.21
N GLY A 145 10.35 1.84 3.20
CA GLY A 145 10.29 0.96 2.03
C GLY A 145 11.60 0.94 1.24
N TYR A 146 11.67 0.05 0.26
CA TYR A 146 12.77 -0.01 -0.69
C TYR A 146 12.42 0.82 -1.94
N GLU A 147 13.26 1.80 -2.28
CA GLU A 147 13.10 2.65 -3.46
C GLU A 147 13.91 2.06 -4.63
N GLN A 148 13.21 1.57 -5.66
CA GLN A 148 13.85 0.78 -6.71
C GLN A 148 14.88 1.58 -7.53
N LEU A 149 14.56 2.83 -7.88
CA LEU A 149 15.46 3.65 -8.72
C LEU A 149 16.75 4.06 -7.99
N ALA A 150 16.66 4.26 -6.68
CA ALA A 150 17.80 4.60 -5.84
C ALA A 150 18.53 3.36 -5.30
N ASP A 151 17.96 2.17 -5.52
CA ASP A 151 18.43 0.89 -5.00
C ASP A 151 18.80 0.97 -3.51
N CYS A 152 17.88 1.49 -2.69
CA CYS A 152 18.15 1.72 -1.28
C CYS A 152 16.90 1.61 -0.40
N PHE A 153 17.10 1.34 0.89
CA PHE A 153 16.03 1.50 1.87
C PHE A 153 15.84 2.98 2.19
N SER A 154 14.59 3.41 2.32
CA SER A 154 14.21 4.77 2.70
C SER A 154 13.88 4.83 4.20
N ASN A 155 14.04 6.02 4.80
CA ASN A 155 13.44 6.42 6.06
C ASN A 155 12.67 7.74 5.93
N ASP A 156 12.39 8.17 4.71
CA ASP A 156 11.65 9.39 4.47
C ASP A 156 10.20 9.20 4.90
N ILE A 157 9.61 10.27 5.42
CA ILE A 157 8.18 10.35 5.67
C ILE A 157 7.58 11.28 4.61
N HIS A 158 6.64 10.76 3.83
CA HIS A 158 5.82 11.59 2.97
C HIS A 158 4.38 11.58 3.47
N LYS A 159 3.68 12.70 3.30
CA LYS A 159 2.24 12.78 3.52
C LYS A 159 1.51 13.16 2.24
N LEU A 160 0.34 12.57 2.03
CA LEU A 160 -0.63 12.96 1.02
C LEU A 160 -1.84 13.56 1.72
N ASP A 161 -2.11 14.83 1.48
CA ASP A 161 -3.39 15.44 1.81
C ASP A 161 -4.41 15.07 0.72
N THR A 162 -5.44 14.28 1.07
CA THR A 162 -6.44 13.80 0.09
C THR A 162 -7.48 14.85 -0.25
N SER A 163 -7.51 15.98 0.47
CA SER A 163 -8.36 17.14 0.12
C SER A 163 -7.79 17.90 -1.08
N THR A 164 -6.46 17.94 -1.18
CA THR A 164 -5.72 18.71 -2.21
C THR A 164 -4.96 17.81 -3.19
N MET A 165 -4.96 16.49 -2.95
CA MET A 165 -4.15 15.50 -3.66
C MET A 165 -2.66 15.90 -3.78
N THR A 166 -2.12 16.50 -2.72
CA THR A 166 -0.74 17.01 -2.71
C THR A 166 0.14 16.21 -1.78
N TRP A 167 1.23 15.66 -2.32
CA TRP A 167 2.29 15.03 -1.57
C TRP A 167 3.26 16.07 -1.01
N THR A 168 3.72 15.85 0.23
CA THR A 168 4.75 16.68 0.88
C THR A 168 5.75 15.77 1.57
N LEU A 169 7.04 16.00 1.33
CA LEU A 169 8.11 15.40 2.14
C LEU A 169 8.13 16.07 3.51
N ILE A 170 8.05 15.28 4.57
CA ILE A 170 8.10 15.79 5.94
C ILE A 170 9.57 15.84 6.39
N CYS A 171 10.03 17.05 6.72
CA CYS A 171 11.27 17.22 7.46
C CYS A 171 11.03 16.82 8.92
N THR A 172 11.76 15.80 9.40
CA THR A 172 11.68 15.36 10.79
C THR A 172 12.76 16.03 11.62
N LYS A 173 12.47 16.29 12.91
CA LYS A 173 13.43 16.78 13.88
C LYS A 173 13.88 15.65 14.81
N GLY A 174 15.09 15.75 15.36
CA GLY A 174 15.65 14.76 16.28
C GLY A 174 16.28 13.58 15.55
N ASN A 175 16.27 12.40 16.19
CA ASN A 175 16.88 11.19 15.64
C ASN A 175 15.86 10.43 14.79
N PRO A 176 16.02 10.40 13.46
CA PRO A 176 15.08 9.69 12.59
C PRO A 176 15.17 8.18 12.81
N ALA A 177 14.07 7.48 12.58
CA ALA A 177 14.10 6.03 12.51
C ALA A 177 15.05 5.58 11.38
N ARG A 178 15.77 4.48 11.60
CA ARG A 178 16.65 3.90 10.57
C ARG A 178 15.84 3.44 9.35
N TRP A 179 16.46 3.55 8.17
CA TRP A 179 15.95 3.04 6.90
C TRP A 179 15.54 1.57 7.00
N ARG A 180 14.39 1.24 6.43
CA ARG A 180 13.83 -0.11 6.52
C ARG A 180 12.71 -0.37 5.52
N ASP A 181 12.49 -1.63 5.23
CA ASP A 181 11.30 -2.15 4.53
C ASP A 181 10.66 -3.31 5.30
N PHE A 182 9.47 -3.73 4.87
CA PHE A 182 8.66 -4.79 5.47
C PHE A 182 8.47 -4.65 6.99
N HIS A 183 8.42 -3.42 7.48
CA HIS A 183 8.13 -3.07 8.87
C HIS A 183 6.62 -2.87 9.05
N SER A 184 6.16 -2.84 10.30
CA SER A 184 4.83 -2.37 10.63
C SER A 184 4.87 -0.93 11.13
N ALA A 185 3.79 -0.20 10.89
CA ALA A 185 3.56 1.08 11.54
C ALA A 185 2.12 1.19 12.03
N THR A 186 1.93 1.98 13.09
CA THR A 186 0.61 2.22 13.68
C THR A 186 0.51 3.66 14.13
N MET A 187 -0.58 4.32 13.76
CA MET A 187 -0.93 5.65 14.25
C MET A 187 -1.67 5.51 15.59
N LEU A 188 -1.18 6.19 16.61
CA LEU A 188 -1.84 6.31 17.91
C LEU A 188 -1.90 7.79 18.30
N GLY A 189 -3.12 8.35 18.29
CA GLY A 189 -3.30 9.80 18.36
C GLY A 189 -2.61 10.49 17.19
N SER A 190 -1.73 11.44 17.48
CA SER A 190 -0.92 12.16 16.48
C SER A 190 0.49 11.58 16.28
N HIS A 191 0.76 10.37 16.78
CA HIS A 191 2.09 9.75 16.77
C HIS A 191 2.09 8.48 15.93
N MET A 192 3.04 8.39 15.00
CA MET A 192 3.29 7.18 14.22
C MET A 192 4.39 6.35 14.91
N TYR A 193 4.07 5.11 15.26
CA TYR A 193 5.01 4.15 15.83
C TYR A 193 5.44 3.18 14.74
N VAL A 194 6.74 2.95 14.61
CA VAL A 194 7.33 2.08 13.59
C VAL A 194 8.10 0.96 14.27
N PHE A 195 7.84 -0.29 13.88
CA PHE A 195 8.45 -1.46 14.51
C PHE A 195 8.87 -2.54 13.51
N GLY A 196 9.98 -3.23 13.82
CA GLY A 196 10.48 -4.35 13.02
C GLY A 196 10.97 -3.94 11.63
N GLY A 197 10.80 -4.88 10.69
CA GLY A 197 11.28 -4.78 9.31
C GLY A 197 12.75 -5.12 9.14
N ARG A 198 13.19 -5.17 7.88
CA ARG A 198 14.60 -5.35 7.54
C ARG A 198 15.24 -3.98 7.49
N ALA A 199 16.35 -3.84 8.22
CA ALA A 199 17.21 -2.68 8.18
C ALA A 199 18.63 -3.20 8.08
N ASP A 200 19.45 -2.61 7.22
CA ASP A 200 20.85 -2.97 7.13
C ASP A 200 21.68 -2.06 8.05
N ARG A 201 22.48 -2.66 8.94
CA ARG A 201 23.52 -1.90 9.67
C ARG A 201 24.82 -1.81 8.86
N PHE A 202 25.04 -2.74 7.92
CA PHE A 202 26.27 -2.91 7.16
C PHE A 202 26.05 -3.43 5.72
N GLY A 203 24.84 -3.28 5.17
CA GLY A 203 24.51 -3.72 3.82
C GLY A 203 24.87 -2.68 2.75
N PRO A 204 25.02 -3.08 1.48
CA PRO A 204 25.39 -2.18 0.39
C PRO A 204 24.28 -1.17 -0.01
N LEU A 205 23.08 -1.26 0.57
CA LEU A 205 21.88 -0.53 0.14
C LEU A 205 21.55 0.68 1.04
N LEU A 206 22.55 1.19 1.78
CA LEU A 206 22.42 2.43 2.54
C LEU A 206 22.06 3.56 1.57
N CYS A 207 20.97 4.28 1.86
CA CYS A 207 20.66 5.49 1.11
C CYS A 207 21.81 6.51 1.33
N PRO A 208 22.53 6.94 0.27
CA PRO A 208 23.62 7.91 0.43
C PRO A 208 23.11 9.31 0.81
N ARG A 209 21.79 9.50 0.86
CA ARG A 209 21.17 10.73 1.35
C ARG A 209 21.00 10.59 2.86
N PRO A 210 21.66 11.42 3.70
CA PRO A 210 21.26 11.52 5.08
C PRO A 210 19.76 11.80 5.12
N ALA A 211 19.06 11.22 6.09
CA ALA A 211 17.68 11.60 6.37
C ALA A 211 17.61 13.12 6.29
N ARG A 212 16.75 13.68 5.44
CA ARG A 212 16.68 15.14 5.27
C ARG A 212 16.13 15.73 6.56
N LEU A 213 17.05 16.01 7.48
CA LEU A 213 16.84 16.90 8.60
C LEU A 213 16.77 18.30 7.98
N CYS A 214 15.58 18.88 8.01
CA CYS A 214 15.43 20.31 8.08
C CYS A 214 15.26 20.61 9.58
#